data_AF-A0A2G9MEF1-F1
#
_entry.id   AF-A0A2G9MEF1-F1
#
_cell.length_a   1.000
_cell.length_b   1.000
_cell.length_c   1.000
_cell.angle_alpha   90.00
_cell.angle_beta   90.00
_cell.angle_gamma   90.00
#
_symmetry.space_group_name_H-M   'P 1'
#
loop_
_entity.id
_entity.type
_entity.pdbx_description
1 polymer ?
#
loop_
_entity_poly.entity_id
_entity_poly.type
_entity_poly.pdbx_seq_one_letter_code
_entity_poly.pdbx_strand_id
1 'polypeptide(L)'
;MKKVLLILSVVMVIFIVVGCENVPTDETVTVSTDDGNVEVTNDNADVEVDVSDDETTVEIEGPTGSVVVESSGFDGDDWCQDGAEWKYAATTADGAANAQWIMKGLVSSGQFAGLCHVEYTVTSAEGNVKMDYYFSENGESGYYEMDINGQKYVSEWSK
;
A
#
# COMPACT_ATOMS: atom_id res chain seq x y z
N MET A 1 -5.79 -7.11 -17.64
CA MET A 1 -6.21 -6.71 -16.29
C MET A 1 -5.16 -5.82 -15.61
N LYS A 2 -3.85 -6.12 -15.72
CA LYS A 2 -2.73 -5.25 -15.25
C LYS A 2 -2.89 -3.75 -15.53
N LYS A 3 -3.16 -3.34 -16.79
CA LYS A 3 -3.33 -1.92 -17.17
C LYS A 3 -4.52 -1.20 -16.49
N VAL A 4 -5.59 -1.92 -16.14
CA VAL A 4 -6.76 -1.34 -15.47
C VAL A 4 -6.50 -1.19 -13.97
N LEU A 5 -5.78 -2.15 -13.37
CA LEU A 5 -5.33 -2.09 -11.98
C LEU A 5 -4.36 -0.92 -11.77
N LEU A 6 -3.49 -0.68 -12.76
CA LEU A 6 -2.51 0.40 -12.78
C LEU A 6 -3.14 1.80 -12.87
N ILE A 7 -4.15 1.96 -13.74
CA ILE A 7 -4.90 3.21 -13.82
C ILE A 7 -5.67 3.43 -12.50
N LEU A 8 -6.22 2.37 -11.90
CA LEU A 8 -6.94 2.47 -10.63
C LEU A 8 -6.01 2.83 -9.46
N SER A 9 -4.79 2.26 -9.40
CA SER A 9 -3.80 2.58 -8.37
C SER A 9 -3.30 4.01 -8.50
N VAL A 10 -2.97 4.47 -9.71
CA VAL A 10 -2.58 5.87 -9.98
C VAL A 10 -3.71 6.82 -9.62
N VAL A 11 -4.96 6.54 -9.98
CA VAL A 11 -6.12 7.37 -9.62
C VAL A 11 -6.32 7.41 -8.10
N MET A 12 -6.19 6.28 -7.41
CA MET A 12 -6.33 6.21 -5.96
C MET A 12 -5.21 6.98 -5.24
N VAL A 13 -3.98 6.95 -5.75
CA VAL A 13 -2.85 7.73 -5.27
C VAL A 13 -3.07 9.24 -5.50
N ILE A 14 -3.58 9.65 -6.67
CA ILE A 14 -3.95 11.06 -6.93
C ILE A 14 -4.97 11.54 -5.89
N PHE A 15 -5.98 10.74 -5.54
CA PHE A 15 -6.95 11.11 -4.51
C PHE A 15 -6.34 11.25 -3.10
N ILE A 16 -5.25 10.53 -2.80
CA ILE A 16 -4.52 10.64 -1.52
C ILE A 16 -3.67 11.93 -1.51
N VAL A 17 -2.98 12.25 -2.62
CA VAL A 17 -2.15 13.47 -2.75
C VAL A 17 -3.00 14.74 -2.76
N VAL A 18 -4.15 14.71 -3.45
CA VAL A 18 -5.12 15.82 -3.50
C VAL A 18 -5.97 15.90 -2.21
N GLY A 19 -5.85 14.91 -1.32
CA GLY A 19 -6.76 14.65 -0.22
C GLY A 19 -6.66 15.51 1.04
N CYS A 20 -5.86 16.58 1.11
CA CYS A 20 -5.78 17.40 2.34
C CYS A 20 -5.87 18.93 2.19
N GLU A 21 -5.73 19.52 1.00
CA GLU A 21 -6.00 20.95 0.82
C GLU A 21 -6.71 21.19 -0.50
N ASN A 22 -7.65 22.15 -0.51
CA ASN A 22 -8.46 22.51 -1.67
C ASN A 22 -7.58 22.85 -2.89
N VAL A 23 -7.27 21.87 -3.72
CA VAL A 23 -6.56 22.09 -4.99
C VAL A 23 -7.48 22.89 -5.92
N PRO A 24 -7.07 24.07 -6.41
CA PRO A 24 -7.82 24.81 -7.40
C PRO A 24 -8.02 23.95 -8.65
N THR A 25 -9.23 23.95 -9.18
CA THR A 25 -9.71 23.08 -10.26
C THR A 25 -9.08 23.36 -11.64
N ASP A 26 -8.00 24.14 -11.69
CA ASP A 26 -7.37 24.65 -12.92
C ASP A 26 -5.97 24.04 -13.19
N GLU A 27 -5.44 23.15 -12.34
CA GLU A 27 -4.15 22.50 -12.57
C GLU A 27 -4.29 21.27 -13.47
N THR A 28 -3.62 21.30 -14.62
CA THR A 28 -3.63 20.21 -15.60
C THR A 28 -2.60 19.16 -15.23
N VAL A 29 -3.07 17.99 -14.81
CA VAL A 29 -2.24 16.78 -14.71
C VAL A 29 -1.88 16.32 -16.12
N THR A 30 -0.60 16.44 -16.50
CA THR A 30 -0.08 15.88 -17.75
C THR A 30 0.41 14.46 -17.45
N VAL A 31 -0.10 13.48 -18.18
CA VAL A 31 0.30 12.06 -18.09
C VAL A 31 1.11 11.74 -19.34
N SER A 32 2.42 11.62 -19.20
CA SER A 32 3.31 11.12 -20.27
C SER A 32 3.55 9.63 -20.06
N THR A 33 3.48 8.83 -21.12
CA THR A 33 3.76 7.39 -21.07
C THR A 33 4.79 7.04 -22.12
N ASP A 34 6.05 6.98 -21.72
CA ASP A 34 7.13 6.35 -22.48
C ASP A 34 7.56 5.10 -21.72
N ASP A 35 7.59 3.96 -22.40
CA ASP A 35 8.14 2.67 -21.93
C ASP A 35 7.62 2.06 -20.61
N GLY A 36 6.50 2.54 -20.07
CA GLY A 36 5.89 1.98 -18.84
C GLY A 36 5.87 2.95 -17.67
N ASN A 37 6.58 4.08 -17.77
CA ASN A 37 6.55 5.10 -16.75
C ASN A 37 5.36 6.04 -16.95
N VAL A 38 4.74 6.46 -15.84
CA VAL A 38 3.74 7.53 -15.81
C VAL A 38 4.31 8.69 -15.00
N GLU A 39 4.58 9.80 -15.66
CA GLU A 39 4.95 11.05 -14.97
C GLU A 39 3.71 11.92 -14.81
N VAL A 40 3.46 12.42 -13.59
CA VAL A 40 2.42 13.39 -13.30
C VAL A 40 3.06 14.60 -12.63
N THR A 41 3.10 15.72 -13.35
CA THR A 41 3.59 17.00 -12.80
C THR A 41 2.41 17.83 -12.32
N ASN A 42 2.47 18.27 -11.06
CA ASN A 42 1.64 19.32 -10.48
C ASN A 42 2.60 20.44 -10.02
N ASP A 43 2.18 21.71 -10.04
CA ASP A 43 3.01 22.84 -9.61
C ASP A 43 3.54 22.70 -8.16
N ASN A 44 2.97 21.79 -7.37
CA ASN A 44 3.35 21.52 -5.97
C ASN A 44 3.95 20.12 -5.74
N ALA A 45 4.00 19.24 -6.72
CA ALA A 45 4.57 17.91 -6.54
C ALA A 45 4.99 17.27 -7.86
N ASP A 46 6.14 16.61 -7.84
CA ASP A 46 6.61 15.72 -8.89
C ASP A 46 6.18 14.29 -8.55
N VAL A 47 5.49 13.62 -9.47
CA VAL A 47 5.07 12.23 -9.30
C VAL A 47 5.69 11.40 -10.41
N GLU A 48 6.46 10.38 -10.01
CA GLU A 48 7.04 9.38 -10.89
C GLU A 48 6.39 8.02 -10.60
N VAL A 49 5.98 7.33 -11.64
CA VAL A 49 5.48 5.96 -11.54
C VAL A 49 6.34 5.09 -12.44
N ASP A 50 7.04 4.13 -11.85
CA ASP A 50 7.78 3.08 -12.56
C ASP A 50 6.96 1.78 -12.50
N VAL A 51 6.84 1.14 -13.65
CA VAL A 51 6.09 -0.12 -13.80
C VAL A 51 6.96 -1.12 -14.54
N SER A 52 7.31 -2.18 -13.85
CA SER A 52 7.91 -3.37 -14.44
C SER A 52 6.90 -4.54 -14.46
N ASP A 53 7.31 -5.69 -14.99
CA ASP A 53 6.41 -6.83 -15.20
C ASP A 53 5.81 -7.38 -13.88
N ASP A 54 6.55 -7.25 -12.78
CA ASP A 54 6.27 -7.82 -11.46
C ASP A 54 6.35 -6.81 -10.30
N GLU A 55 6.77 -5.57 -10.57
CA GLU A 55 6.87 -4.50 -9.57
C GLU A 55 6.25 -3.20 -10.09
N THR A 56 5.68 -2.41 -9.19
CA THR A 56 5.23 -1.05 -9.45
C THR A 56 5.69 -0.16 -8.32
N THR A 57 6.37 0.91 -8.67
CA THR A 57 6.87 1.93 -7.74
C THR A 57 6.23 3.26 -8.09
N VAL A 58 5.74 3.98 -7.08
CA VAL A 58 5.17 5.32 -7.23
C VAL A 58 5.89 6.22 -6.24
N GLU A 59 6.62 7.19 -6.75
CA GLU A 59 7.32 8.21 -5.99
C GLU A 59 6.61 9.55 -6.16
N ILE A 60 6.43 10.27 -5.06
CA ILE A 60 5.82 11.60 -5.01
C ILE A 60 6.77 12.47 -4.20
N GLU A 61 7.30 13.52 -4.80
CA GLU A 61 8.14 14.51 -4.13
C GLU A 61 7.44 15.86 -4.14
N GLY A 62 7.30 16.47 -2.96
CA GLY A 62 6.70 17.79 -2.80
C GLY A 62 7.53 18.67 -1.85
N PRO A 63 7.16 19.95 -1.71
CA PRO A 63 7.90 20.90 -0.88
C PRO A 63 7.90 20.55 0.62
N THR A 64 6.96 19.72 1.06
CA THR A 64 6.76 19.34 2.46
C THR A 64 7.27 17.93 2.79
N GLY A 65 7.73 17.17 1.80
CA GLY A 65 8.14 15.79 1.99
C GLY A 65 8.10 14.94 0.71
N SER A 66 8.39 13.66 0.88
CA SER A 66 8.26 12.66 -0.19
C SER A 66 7.49 11.43 0.29
N VAL A 67 6.86 10.73 -0.66
CA VAL A 67 6.15 9.47 -0.46
C VAL A 67 6.58 8.50 -1.54
N VAL A 68 6.90 7.27 -1.17
CA VAL A 68 7.20 6.16 -2.08
C VAL A 68 6.27 5.01 -1.76
N VAL A 69 5.63 4.45 -2.78
CA VAL A 69 4.77 3.29 -2.70
C VAL A 69 5.30 2.23 -3.65
N GLU A 70 5.70 1.09 -3.13
CA GLU A 70 6.16 -0.05 -3.94
C GLU A 70 5.16 -1.19 -3.79
N SER A 71 4.91 -1.92 -4.86
CA SER A 71 4.13 -3.14 -4.83
C SER A 71 4.77 -4.18 -5.73
N SER A 72 4.86 -5.43 -5.26
CA SER A 72 5.49 -6.51 -6.01
C SER A 72 4.87 -7.87 -5.72
N GLY A 73 5.16 -8.85 -6.57
CA GLY A 73 4.70 -10.23 -6.39
C GLY A 73 3.21 -10.45 -6.66
N PHE A 74 2.54 -9.48 -7.31
CA PHE A 74 1.16 -9.61 -7.77
C PHE A 74 1.11 -10.20 -9.19
N ASP A 75 1.38 -11.50 -9.32
CA ASP A 75 1.55 -12.19 -10.61
C ASP A 75 0.42 -13.17 -10.97
N GLY A 76 -0.44 -13.53 -10.02
CA GLY A 76 -1.41 -14.61 -10.17
C GLY A 76 -2.88 -14.22 -10.36
N ASP A 77 -3.70 -15.24 -10.63
CA ASP A 77 -5.18 -15.20 -10.55
C ASP A 77 -5.69 -15.43 -9.11
N ASP A 78 -4.80 -15.80 -8.18
CA ASP A 78 -5.14 -16.09 -6.79
C ASP A 78 -5.38 -14.79 -6.01
N TRP A 79 -6.39 -14.80 -5.14
CA TRP A 79 -6.74 -13.63 -4.34
C TRP A 79 -5.80 -13.40 -3.14
N CYS A 80 -5.09 -14.44 -2.69
CA CYS A 80 -4.13 -14.40 -1.58
C CYS A 80 -2.79 -14.99 -2.03
N GLN A 81 -1.92 -14.13 -2.56
CA GLN A 81 -0.68 -14.53 -3.21
C GLN A 81 0.46 -14.51 -2.19
N ASP A 82 1.06 -15.66 -1.92
CA ASP A 82 2.17 -15.75 -0.97
C ASP A 82 3.38 -14.97 -1.49
N GLY A 83 3.95 -14.11 -0.64
CA GLY A 83 5.10 -13.28 -0.96
C GLY A 83 4.79 -11.97 -1.66
N ALA A 84 3.55 -11.73 -2.08
CA ALA A 84 3.16 -10.42 -2.61
C ALA A 84 3.27 -9.35 -1.52
N GLU A 85 3.72 -8.17 -1.92
CA GLU A 85 4.16 -7.13 -0.99
C GLU A 85 3.68 -5.75 -1.42
N TRP A 86 3.34 -4.93 -0.42
CA TRP A 86 3.13 -3.50 -0.57
C TRP A 86 4.00 -2.77 0.46
N LYS A 87 4.80 -1.81 0.02
CA LYS A 87 5.58 -0.93 0.88
C LYS A 87 5.13 0.49 0.70
N TYR A 88 5.24 1.24 1.78
CA TYR A 88 5.04 2.67 1.82
C TYR A 88 6.15 3.27 2.65
N ALA A 89 6.76 4.32 2.14
CA ALA A 89 7.68 5.16 2.87
C ALA A 89 7.25 6.61 2.68
N ALA A 90 7.20 7.37 3.77
CA ALA A 90 6.98 8.80 3.71
C ALA A 90 7.99 9.52 4.57
N THR A 91 8.51 10.62 4.05
CA THR A 91 9.38 11.54 4.78
C THR A 91 8.72 12.90 4.80
N THR A 92 8.44 13.43 5.98
CA THR A 92 7.93 14.79 6.17
C THR A 92 8.87 15.59 7.07
N ALA A 93 8.58 16.87 7.28
CA ALA A 93 9.30 17.69 8.25
C ALA A 93 9.26 17.11 9.69
N ASP A 94 8.22 16.35 10.02
CA ASP A 94 8.00 15.77 11.36
C ASP A 94 8.67 14.40 11.54
N GLY A 95 9.21 13.81 10.46
CA GLY A 95 9.95 12.56 10.50
C GLY A 95 9.62 11.61 9.35
N ALA A 96 10.20 10.41 9.43
CA ALA A 96 9.95 9.34 8.47
C ALA A 96 8.99 8.30 9.07
N ALA A 97 8.07 7.81 8.23
CA ALA A 97 7.18 6.70 8.52
C ALA A 97 7.25 5.69 7.39
N ASN A 98 7.36 4.42 7.74
CA ASN A 98 7.36 3.31 6.79
C ASN A 98 6.27 2.33 7.17
N ALA A 99 5.59 1.77 6.19
CA ALA A 99 4.65 0.68 6.35
C ALA A 99 4.96 -0.40 5.32
N GLN A 100 4.77 -1.66 5.70
CA GLN A 100 5.05 -2.81 4.86
C GLN A 100 3.95 -3.83 5.09
N TRP A 101 3.40 -4.36 4.01
CA TRP A 101 2.33 -5.34 4.01
C TRP A 101 2.80 -6.53 3.17
N ILE A 102 2.97 -7.70 3.80
CA ILE A 102 3.47 -8.91 3.14
C ILE A 102 2.40 -9.98 3.25
N MET A 103 1.88 -10.43 2.12
CA MET A 103 1.00 -11.59 2.08
C MET A 103 1.79 -12.86 2.40
N LYS A 104 1.32 -13.59 3.42
CA LYS A 104 1.90 -14.86 3.88
C LYS A 104 1.14 -16.08 3.32
N GLY A 105 0.18 -15.83 2.44
CA GLY A 105 -0.63 -16.85 1.79
C GLY A 105 -1.84 -17.31 2.62
N LEU A 106 -2.56 -18.29 2.05
CA LEU A 106 -3.74 -18.90 2.65
C LEU A 106 -3.36 -19.80 3.83
N VAL A 107 -4.02 -19.61 4.96
CA VAL A 107 -3.83 -20.46 6.13
C VAL A 107 -4.57 -21.79 5.93
N SER A 108 -3.84 -22.90 6.06
CA SER A 108 -4.36 -24.24 5.77
C SER A 108 -5.05 -24.94 6.96
N SER A 109 -4.83 -24.46 8.19
CA SER A 109 -5.33 -25.13 9.40
C SER A 109 -5.42 -24.20 10.62
N GLY A 110 -6.10 -24.67 11.67
CA GLY A 110 -6.25 -23.92 12.92
C GLY A 110 -7.41 -22.92 12.89
N GLN A 111 -7.39 -21.96 13.82
CA GLN A 111 -8.48 -20.98 13.98
C GLN A 111 -8.62 -20.03 12.78
N PHE A 112 -7.56 -19.85 11.99
CA PHE A 112 -7.54 -18.96 10.83
C PHE A 112 -7.66 -19.72 9.50
N ALA A 113 -7.98 -21.01 9.53
CA ALA A 113 -8.04 -21.84 8.32
C ALA A 113 -8.98 -21.23 7.27
N GLY A 114 -8.50 -21.11 6.03
CA GLY A 114 -9.23 -20.52 4.91
C GLY A 114 -9.16 -19.00 4.81
N LEU A 115 -8.45 -18.32 5.72
CA LEU A 115 -8.20 -16.88 5.65
C LEU A 115 -6.84 -16.58 5.01
N CYS A 116 -6.73 -15.43 4.34
CA CYS A 116 -5.46 -14.91 3.88
C CYS A 116 -4.73 -14.26 5.03
N HIS A 117 -3.50 -14.71 5.30
CA HIS A 117 -2.64 -14.11 6.30
C HIS A 117 -1.79 -13.01 5.67
N VAL A 118 -1.79 -11.83 6.29
CA VAL A 118 -0.96 -10.71 5.91
C VAL A 118 -0.21 -10.17 7.12
N GLU A 119 1.09 -10.02 6.99
CA GLU A 119 1.94 -9.39 7.99
C GLU A 119 2.04 -7.89 7.67
N TYR A 120 1.63 -7.05 8.61
CA TYR A 120 1.72 -5.60 8.50
C TYR A 120 2.72 -5.05 9.52
N THR A 121 3.71 -4.31 9.04
CA THR A 121 4.69 -3.64 9.89
C THR A 121 4.64 -2.15 9.64
N VAL A 122 4.60 -1.36 10.72
CA VAL A 122 4.77 0.10 10.68
C VAL A 122 6.00 0.45 11.48
N THR A 123 6.86 1.28 10.92
CA THR A 123 8.07 1.81 11.55
C THR A 123 8.03 3.33 11.49
N SER A 124 8.09 3.97 12.65
CA SER A 124 8.12 5.43 12.78
C SER A 124 9.12 5.86 13.84
N ALA A 125 9.29 7.18 14.04
CA ALA A 125 10.10 7.71 15.14
C ALA A 125 9.61 7.25 16.54
N GLU A 126 8.34 6.88 16.68
CA GLU A 126 7.75 6.42 17.94
C GLU A 126 7.98 4.92 18.20
N GLY A 127 8.43 4.18 17.20
CA GLY A 127 8.76 2.76 17.30
C GLY A 127 8.22 1.93 16.15
N ASN A 128 8.31 0.61 16.34
CA ASN A 128 7.92 -0.39 15.37
C ASN A 128 6.73 -1.20 15.89
N VAL A 129 5.68 -1.30 15.09
CA VAL A 129 4.50 -2.11 15.37
C VAL A 129 4.39 -3.17 14.30
N LYS A 130 4.22 -4.42 14.72
CA LYS A 130 3.90 -5.54 13.84
C LYS A 130 2.51 -6.08 14.19
N MET A 131 1.68 -6.26 13.18
CA MET A 131 0.33 -6.78 13.27
C MET A 131 0.15 -7.87 12.21
N ASP A 132 -0.43 -8.99 12.60
CA ASP A 132 -0.84 -10.03 11.66
C ASP A 132 -2.34 -9.89 11.41
N TYR A 133 -2.73 -9.80 10.14
CA TYR A 133 -4.13 -9.75 9.71
C TYR A 133 -4.51 -11.06 9.05
N TYR A 134 -5.73 -11.51 9.29
CA TYR A 134 -6.31 -12.69 8.67
C TYR A 134 -7.69 -12.32 8.14
N PHE A 135 -7.94 -12.40 6.84
CA PHE A 135 -9.24 -11.99 6.30
C PHE A 135 -9.78 -12.93 5.24
N SER A 136 -11.10 -12.94 5.09
CA SER A 136 -11.81 -13.71 4.07
C SER A 136 -11.66 -13.06 2.70
N GLU A 137 -11.83 -13.84 1.63
CA GLU A 137 -11.72 -13.37 0.23
C GLU A 137 -12.60 -12.15 -0.09
N ASN A 138 -13.78 -12.07 0.52
CA ASN A 138 -14.70 -10.94 0.36
C ASN A 138 -14.37 -9.72 1.25
N GLY A 139 -13.39 -9.84 2.16
CA GLY A 139 -13.02 -8.78 3.11
C GLY A 139 -14.11 -8.39 4.10
N GLU A 140 -15.15 -9.21 4.29
CA GLU A 140 -16.27 -8.89 5.20
C GLU A 140 -16.02 -9.34 6.64
N SER A 141 -15.04 -10.22 6.85
CA SER A 141 -14.69 -10.74 8.17
C SER A 141 -13.20 -11.04 8.27
N GLY A 142 -12.69 -11.03 9.49
CA GLY A 142 -11.33 -11.43 9.75
C GLY A 142 -10.92 -11.30 11.20
N TYR A 143 -9.62 -11.43 11.41
CA TYR A 143 -8.95 -11.29 12.68
C TYR A 143 -7.75 -10.37 12.50
N TYR A 144 -7.33 -9.74 13.59
CA TYR A 144 -5.97 -9.24 13.71
C TYR A 144 -5.33 -9.75 15.00
N GLU A 145 -4.04 -10.04 14.91
CA GLU A 145 -3.20 -10.37 16.04
C GLU A 145 -2.16 -9.27 16.22
N MET A 146 -1.98 -8.81 17.46
CA MET A 146 -0.96 -7.85 17.83
C MET A 146 -0.15 -8.41 18.99
N ASP A 147 1.18 -8.29 18.90
CA ASP A 147 2.08 -8.60 20.02
C ASP A 147 2.46 -7.30 20.73
N ILE A 148 2.05 -7.18 21.99
CA ILE A 148 2.44 -6.07 22.87
C ILE A 148 3.15 -6.68 24.08
N ASN A 149 4.45 -6.39 24.22
CA ASN A 149 5.28 -6.87 25.34
C ASN A 149 5.27 -8.40 25.50
N GLY A 150 5.23 -9.16 24.40
CA GLY A 150 5.20 -10.62 24.40
C GLY A 150 3.83 -11.22 24.71
N GLN A 151 2.79 -10.38 24.82
CA GLN A 151 1.40 -10.81 24.93
C GLN A 151 0.71 -10.67 23.58
N LYS A 152 0.17 -11.77 23.09
CA LYS A 152 -0.63 -11.80 21.87
C LYS A 152 -2.07 -11.44 22.18
N TYR A 153 -2.58 -10.44 21.46
CA TYR A 153 -3.98 -10.03 21.48
C TYR A 153 -4.60 -10.39 20.14
N VAL A 154 -5.67 -11.18 20.18
CA VAL A 154 -6.44 -11.55 18.98
C VAL A 154 -7.78 -10.86 19.08
N SER A 155 -8.18 -10.15 18.03
CA SER A 155 -9.54 -9.62 17.90
C SER A 155 -10.13 -10.02 16.57
N GLU A 156 -11.38 -10.44 16.62
CA GLU A 156 -12.23 -10.65 15.45
C GLU A 156 -12.84 -9.32 15.01
N TRP A 157 -13.13 -9.20 13.72
CA TRP A 157 -13.93 -8.13 13.15
C TRP A 157 -14.85 -8.68 12.07
N SER A 158 -16.02 -8.05 11.92
CA SER A 158 -16.91 -8.26 10.78
C SER A 158 -17.58 -6.94 10.41
N LYS A 159 -17.91 -6.79 9.13
CA LYS A 159 -18.60 -5.61 8.59
C LYS A 159 -20.12 -5.71 8.68
#